data_AF-A0A2S7XX44-F1
#
_entry.id   AF-A0A2S7XX44-F1
#
_cell.length_a   1.000
_cell.length_b   1.000
_cell.length_c   1.000
_cell.angle_alpha   90.00
_cell.angle_beta   90.00
_cell.angle_gamma   90.00
#
_symmetry.space_group_name_H-M   'P 1'
#
loop_
_entity.id
_entity.type
_entity.pdbx_description
1 polymer ?
#
loop_
_entity_poly.entity_id
_entity_poly.type
_entity_poly.pdbx_seq_one_letter_code
_entity_poly.pdbx_strand_id
1 'polypeptide(L)'
;MLKRSFVQRWRLIPGFPKIAPMCRSQPYMPLDCLMDLRIHGRMIHRQNLFRGLARISISLHSIPFNHIGALSLQPDMSIAVTNRPLHLYFHMLEIECIPSGIPRNRTYAETEAYISDLITVQDNKLRHQPNAMHDVTDCRKQLAALTALRAVMHHFIKSELRDGPFFYTLTDLHASNIFVDEYWNVVDIIDLEWAHSMPLQMQRPPFWLTSKGVDEFDNDAALSEYATVLDEYFQMYETEERRRNRTDFQTSVYRDKWHRGSFWYFHAAAIPAAMYGLFNKRIQPLFNKEHARSTAVDDVLHYYWGQGLDSFTARKLADKKQYLVNVREQYRALSGGKKRG
;
A
#
# COMPACT_ATOMS: atom_id res chain seq x y z
N MET A 1 -3.01 -18.75 -3.25
CA MET A 1 -1.75 -19.54 -3.27
C MET A 1 -0.52 -18.77 -3.80
N LEU A 2 -0.65 -17.52 -4.29
CA LEU A 2 0.44 -16.71 -4.84
C LEU A 2 1.09 -15.69 -3.88
N LYS A 3 0.60 -15.53 -2.64
CA LYS A 3 1.09 -14.49 -1.73
C LYS A 3 2.43 -14.81 -1.05
N ARG A 4 2.74 -16.09 -0.80
CA ARG A 4 4.01 -16.50 -0.16
C ARG A 4 5.22 -16.48 -1.09
N SER A 5 5.04 -16.40 -2.41
CA SER A 5 6.15 -16.55 -3.36
C SER A 5 6.85 -15.24 -3.73
N PHE A 6 6.28 -14.07 -3.43
CA PHE A 6 6.81 -12.82 -3.95
C PHE A 6 8.01 -12.28 -3.13
N VAL A 7 7.89 -12.28 -1.80
CA VAL A 7 9.05 -11.99 -0.90
C VAL A 7 10.13 -13.07 -1.05
N GLN A 8 9.75 -14.32 -1.32
CA GLN A 8 10.70 -15.40 -1.59
C GLN A 8 11.39 -15.29 -2.96
N ARG A 9 10.81 -14.59 -3.95
CA ARG A 9 11.40 -14.47 -5.31
C ARG A 9 12.68 -13.65 -5.33
N TRP A 10 12.81 -12.66 -4.43
CA TRP A 10 14.05 -11.89 -4.25
C TRP A 10 15.21 -12.73 -3.71
N ARG A 11 14.93 -13.85 -3.02
CA ARG A 11 15.97 -14.81 -2.57
C ARG A 11 16.53 -15.68 -3.69
N LEU A 12 15.96 -15.65 -4.90
CA LEU A 12 16.32 -16.53 -6.01
C LEU A 12 17.08 -15.81 -7.14
N ILE A 13 17.39 -14.52 -7.00
CA ILE A 13 18.24 -13.78 -7.95
C ILE A 13 19.70 -14.25 -7.75
N PRO A 14 20.35 -14.86 -8.76
CA PRO A 14 21.77 -15.20 -8.68
C PRO A 14 22.58 -13.89 -8.58
N GLY A 15 23.19 -13.63 -7.42
CA GLY A 15 23.95 -12.40 -7.15
C GLY A 15 23.40 -11.53 -6.00
N PHE A 16 22.20 -11.80 -5.50
CA PHE A 16 21.81 -11.30 -4.17
C PHE A 16 22.64 -12.05 -3.12
N PRO A 17 23.26 -11.38 -2.13
CA PRO A 17 23.94 -12.07 -1.06
C PRO A 17 22.92 -12.98 -0.39
N LYS A 18 23.12 -14.30 -0.49
CA LYS A 18 22.44 -15.25 0.37
C LYS A 18 22.73 -14.77 1.78
N ILE A 19 21.70 -14.36 2.53
CA ILE A 19 21.82 -14.16 3.97
C ILE A 19 22.11 -15.56 4.53
N ALA A 20 23.39 -15.91 4.55
CA ALA A 20 23.95 -17.00 5.32
C ALA A 20 23.59 -16.73 6.80
N PRO A 21 23.54 -17.75 7.66
CA PRO A 21 23.10 -17.60 9.04
C PRO A 21 24.14 -16.83 9.87
N MET A 22 24.24 -15.51 9.66
CA MET A 22 24.83 -14.53 10.57
C MET A 22 23.79 -14.14 11.64
N CYS A 23 23.05 -15.11 12.18
CA CYS A 23 21.96 -14.85 13.13
C CYS A 23 22.29 -15.28 14.56
N ARG A 24 23.58 -15.36 14.92
CA ARG A 24 23.99 -15.74 16.30
C ARG A 24 24.95 -14.77 16.99
N SER A 25 25.36 -13.68 16.34
CA SER A 25 26.35 -12.75 16.91
C SER A 25 26.02 -11.26 16.74
N GLN A 26 24.84 -10.90 16.24
CA GLN A 26 24.38 -9.51 16.19
C GLN A 26 23.32 -9.27 17.29
N PRO A 27 23.42 -8.19 18.08
CA PRO A 27 22.45 -7.88 19.15
C PRO A 27 21.09 -7.40 18.63
N TYR A 28 20.94 -7.18 17.32
CA TYR A 28 19.72 -6.65 16.70
C TYR A 28 19.15 -7.64 15.70
N MET A 29 17.83 -7.78 15.67
CA MET A 29 17.13 -8.68 14.75
C MET A 29 16.07 -7.93 13.94
N PRO A 30 15.86 -8.33 12.66
CA PRO A 30 14.69 -7.91 11.89
C PRO A 30 13.39 -8.24 12.63
N LEU A 31 12.43 -7.31 12.63
CA LEU A 31 11.17 -7.45 13.37
C LEU A 31 10.33 -8.65 12.87
N ASP A 32 10.41 -8.96 11.56
CA ASP A 32 9.67 -10.07 10.95
C ASP A 32 10.06 -11.43 11.53
N CYS A 33 11.32 -11.60 11.91
CA CYS A 33 11.83 -12.80 12.59
C CYS A 33 11.21 -12.98 14.00
N LEU A 34 10.69 -11.89 14.59
CA LEU A 34 10.05 -11.87 15.91
C LEU A 34 8.51 -11.88 15.81
N MET A 35 7.95 -11.57 14.65
CA MET A 35 6.49 -11.56 14.43
C MET A 35 5.86 -12.96 14.50
N ASP A 36 6.61 -14.00 14.14
CA ASP A 36 6.18 -15.40 14.28
C ASP A 36 6.04 -15.83 15.76
N LEU A 37 6.67 -15.11 16.71
CA LEU A 37 6.57 -15.38 18.16
C LEU A 37 5.28 -14.85 18.80
N ARG A 38 4.30 -14.41 18.00
CA ARG A 38 3.04 -13.75 18.40
C ARG A 38 3.29 -12.53 19.29
N ILE A 39 3.09 -11.37 18.69
CA ILE A 39 2.96 -10.03 19.31
C ILE A 39 2.05 -10.00 20.58
N HIS A 40 1.22 -11.03 20.76
CA HIS A 40 0.31 -11.24 21.88
C HIS A 40 0.97 -11.68 23.20
N GLY A 41 2.19 -12.25 23.18
CA GLY A 41 2.80 -12.87 24.37
C GLY A 41 3.62 -11.95 25.27
N ARG A 42 3.99 -10.75 24.79
CA ARG A 42 4.91 -9.83 25.50
C ARG A 42 4.43 -8.39 25.45
N MET A 43 3.40 -8.07 26.25
CA MET A 43 2.75 -6.76 26.30
C MET A 43 3.74 -5.58 26.37
N ILE A 44 4.76 -5.67 27.22
CA ILE A 44 5.78 -4.61 27.39
C ILE A 44 6.59 -4.38 26.11
N HIS A 45 6.97 -5.45 25.40
CA HIS A 45 7.78 -5.34 24.19
C HIS A 45 6.96 -4.69 23.07
N ARG A 46 5.69 -5.09 22.93
CA ARG A 46 4.75 -4.48 21.99
C ARG A 46 4.57 -2.98 22.26
N GLN A 47 4.43 -2.59 23.52
CA GLN A 47 4.34 -1.17 23.90
C GLN A 47 5.61 -0.39 23.54
N ASN A 48 6.80 -0.97 23.75
CA ASN A 48 8.06 -0.35 23.35
C ASN A 48 8.15 -0.14 21.83
N LEU A 49 7.74 -1.14 21.05
CA LEU A 49 7.67 -1.04 19.60
C LEU A 49 6.72 0.08 19.16
N PHE A 50 5.50 0.10 19.69
CA PHE A 50 4.50 1.13 19.34
C PHE A 50 4.98 2.53 19.69
N ARG A 51 5.64 2.66 20.85
CA ARG A 51 6.26 3.90 21.28
C ARG A 51 7.36 4.34 20.32
N GLY A 52 8.23 3.42 19.90
CA GLY A 52 9.28 3.68 18.91
C GLY A 52 8.72 4.16 17.58
N LEU A 53 7.75 3.43 17.03
CA LEU A 53 7.08 3.78 15.77
C LEU A 53 6.37 5.15 15.86
N ALA A 54 5.66 5.41 16.96
CA ALA A 54 5.02 6.70 17.19
C ALA A 54 6.04 7.85 17.22
N ARG A 55 7.12 7.70 18.00
CA ARG A 55 8.18 8.71 18.10
C ARG A 55 8.82 9.02 16.76
N ILE A 56 9.10 7.99 15.95
CA ILE A 56 9.67 8.15 14.61
C ILE A 56 8.71 8.92 13.72
N SER A 57 7.44 8.51 13.65
CA SER A 57 6.40 9.19 12.87
C SER A 57 6.25 10.67 13.29
N ILE A 58 6.08 10.94 14.58
CA ILE A 58 5.97 12.31 15.10
C ILE A 58 7.24 13.12 14.76
N SER A 59 8.41 12.48 14.74
CA SER A 59 9.66 13.14 14.35
C SER A 59 9.68 13.54 12.89
N LEU A 60 9.28 12.64 12.00
CA LEU A 60 9.19 12.93 10.57
C LEU A 60 8.15 14.02 10.26
N HIS A 61 7.16 14.18 11.13
CA HIS A 61 6.10 15.19 10.99
C HIS A 61 6.45 16.54 11.63
N SER A 62 7.70 16.76 12.04
CA SER A 62 8.11 18.02 12.67
C SER A 62 8.05 19.21 11.70
N ILE A 63 8.21 18.97 10.40
CA ILE A 63 8.21 20.00 9.36
C ILE A 63 7.19 19.61 8.29
N PRO A 64 6.08 20.37 8.15
CA PRO A 64 5.14 20.16 7.06
C PRO A 64 5.73 20.64 5.73
N PHE A 65 5.33 19.99 4.64
CA PHE A 65 5.61 20.38 3.27
C PHE A 65 4.40 21.06 2.66
N ASN A 66 4.64 21.94 1.68
CA ASN A 66 3.59 22.63 0.94
C ASN A 66 2.99 21.78 -0.19
N HIS A 67 3.68 20.71 -0.60
CA HIS A 67 3.24 19.83 -1.68
C HIS A 67 3.49 18.36 -1.34
N ILE A 68 2.68 17.49 -1.94
CA ILE A 68 2.90 16.05 -2.05
C ILE A 68 3.92 15.80 -3.17
N GLY A 69 5.05 15.18 -2.84
CA GLY A 69 6.15 14.92 -3.76
C GLY A 69 7.36 14.28 -3.08
N ALA A 70 8.27 13.76 -3.89
CA ALA A 70 9.54 13.22 -3.42
C ALA A 70 10.61 14.32 -3.36
N LEU A 71 11.52 14.18 -2.40
CA LEU A 71 12.69 15.05 -2.28
C LEU A 71 13.69 14.72 -3.39
N SER A 72 14.31 15.75 -3.96
CA SER A 72 15.44 15.60 -4.87
C SER A 72 16.49 16.67 -4.65
N LEU A 73 17.75 16.28 -4.84
CA LEU A 73 18.89 17.17 -4.82
C LEU A 73 18.85 18.06 -6.05
N GLN A 74 18.84 19.37 -5.83
CA GLN A 74 18.85 20.38 -6.86
C GLN A 74 20.29 20.67 -7.34
N PRO A 75 20.47 21.30 -8.53
CA PRO A 75 21.80 21.68 -9.01
C PRO A 75 22.58 22.60 -8.07
N ASP A 76 21.89 23.39 -7.25
CA ASP A 76 22.48 24.27 -6.24
C ASP A 76 22.78 23.56 -4.90
N MET A 77 22.70 22.23 -4.89
CA MET A 77 22.88 21.36 -3.72
C MET A 77 21.81 21.50 -2.63
N SER A 78 20.73 22.24 -2.88
CA SER A 78 19.57 22.27 -1.99
C SER A 78 18.72 21.01 -2.14
N ILE A 79 17.94 20.69 -1.10
CA ILE A 79 16.97 19.60 -1.12
C ILE A 79 15.58 20.22 -1.21
N ALA A 80 14.81 19.85 -2.24
CA ALA A 80 13.47 20.38 -2.46
C ALA A 80 12.50 19.29 -2.94
N VAL A 81 11.21 19.51 -2.71
CA VAL A 81 10.14 18.66 -3.24
C VAL A 81 9.87 19.06 -4.70
N THR A 82 10.59 18.47 -5.64
CA THR A 82 10.45 18.77 -7.08
C THR A 82 10.22 17.54 -7.94
N ASN A 83 10.13 16.36 -7.33
CA ASN A 83 9.93 15.09 -8.04
C ASN A 83 8.59 14.47 -7.61
N ARG A 84 8.03 13.62 -8.47
CA ARG A 84 6.75 12.96 -8.20
C ARG A 84 6.84 12.01 -7.02
N PRO A 85 5.75 11.83 -6.25
CA PRO A 85 5.65 10.73 -5.31
C PRO A 85 5.90 9.40 -6.02
N LEU A 86 6.76 8.54 -5.44
CA LEU A 86 7.07 7.22 -6.00
C LEU A 86 6.85 6.15 -4.94
N HIS A 87 5.90 5.26 -5.20
CA HIS A 87 5.63 4.08 -4.37
C HIS A 87 6.23 2.83 -4.99
N LEU A 88 6.55 1.83 -4.17
CA LEU A 88 7.00 0.51 -4.61
C LEU A 88 6.11 -0.07 -5.72
N TYR A 89 4.78 -0.09 -5.53
CA TYR A 89 3.85 -0.64 -6.52
C TYR A 89 3.86 0.11 -7.84
N PHE A 90 4.13 1.42 -7.81
CA PHE A 90 4.19 2.24 -9.02
C PHE A 90 5.45 1.95 -9.79
N HIS A 91 6.57 1.84 -9.08
CA HIS A 91 7.83 1.47 -9.68
C HIS A 91 7.79 0.06 -10.29
N MET A 92 7.13 -0.89 -9.61
CA MET A 92 6.92 -2.25 -10.13
C MET A 92 6.16 -2.26 -11.46
N LEU A 93 5.10 -1.45 -11.58
CA LEU A 93 4.35 -1.33 -12.84
C LEU A 93 5.22 -0.74 -13.95
N GLU A 94 6.04 0.27 -13.66
CA GLU A 94 6.95 0.84 -14.65
C GLU A 94 8.05 -0.14 -15.08
N ILE A 95 8.55 -0.98 -14.16
CA ILE A 95 9.46 -2.10 -14.50
C ILE A 95 8.79 -3.09 -15.46
N GLU A 96 7.49 -3.32 -15.31
CA GLU A 96 6.68 -4.15 -16.21
C GLU A 96 6.26 -3.42 -17.49
N CYS A 97 6.87 -2.27 -17.80
CA CYS A 97 6.58 -1.42 -18.95
C CYS A 97 5.12 -0.90 -18.99
N ILE A 98 4.46 -0.79 -17.83
CA ILE A 98 3.15 -0.18 -17.69
C ILE A 98 3.34 1.30 -17.37
N PRO A 99 2.87 2.23 -18.23
CA PRO A 99 3.06 3.65 -17.99
C PRO A 99 2.25 4.11 -16.78
N SER A 100 2.88 4.82 -15.84
CA SER A 100 2.15 5.48 -14.76
C SER A 100 1.30 6.64 -15.27
N GLY A 101 1.75 7.34 -16.32
CA GLY A 101 1.12 8.57 -16.82
C GLY A 101 1.41 9.81 -15.97
N ILE A 102 2.23 9.67 -14.92
CA ILE A 102 2.59 10.76 -14.00
C ILE A 102 3.97 11.30 -14.40
N PRO A 103 4.10 12.56 -14.87
CA PRO A 103 5.39 13.16 -15.19
C PRO A 103 6.35 13.17 -14.00
N ARG A 104 7.67 13.07 -14.23
CA ARG A 104 8.67 13.07 -13.14
C ARG A 104 8.61 14.33 -12.28
N ASN A 105 8.36 15.49 -12.85
CA ASN A 105 8.28 16.76 -12.12
C ASN A 105 6.89 17.06 -11.53
N ARG A 106 5.97 16.08 -11.50
CA ARG A 106 4.59 16.28 -11.01
C ARG A 106 4.55 16.26 -9.49
N THR A 107 4.25 17.40 -8.87
CA THR A 107 3.90 17.52 -7.45
C THR A 107 2.43 17.93 -7.31
N TYR A 108 1.86 17.80 -6.12
CA TYR A 108 0.45 18.09 -5.86
C TYR A 108 0.28 19.03 -4.66
N ALA A 109 -0.53 20.07 -4.82
CA ALA A 109 -0.93 20.95 -3.73
C ALA A 109 -2.16 20.41 -2.96
N GLU A 110 -2.91 19.48 -3.55
CA GLU A 110 -4.15 18.95 -2.99
C GLU A 110 -4.17 17.42 -2.98
N THR A 111 -4.87 16.84 -2.02
CA THR A 111 -5.03 15.39 -1.83
C THR A 111 -5.78 14.73 -3.00
N GLU A 112 -6.85 15.35 -3.49
CA GLU A 112 -7.72 14.86 -4.57
C GLU A 112 -6.94 14.61 -5.86
N ALA A 113 -6.15 15.59 -6.29
CA ALA A 113 -5.37 15.50 -7.52
C ALA A 113 -4.37 14.34 -7.46
N TYR A 114 -3.77 14.12 -6.29
CA TYR A 114 -2.87 12.99 -6.08
C TYR A 114 -3.60 11.65 -6.18
N ILE A 115 -4.72 11.49 -5.47
CA ILE A 115 -5.51 10.25 -5.50
C ILE A 115 -6.05 9.96 -6.90
N SER A 116 -6.47 10.99 -7.64
CA SER A 116 -6.89 10.86 -9.03
C SER A 116 -5.80 10.21 -9.88
N ASP A 117 -4.57 10.72 -9.78
CA ASP A 117 -3.42 10.14 -10.50
C ASP A 117 -3.10 8.71 -10.01
N LEU A 118 -3.26 8.41 -8.71
CA LEU A 118 -3.11 7.02 -8.21
C LEU A 118 -4.12 6.06 -8.86
N ILE A 119 -5.38 6.48 -8.97
CA ILE A 119 -6.45 5.70 -9.61
C ILE A 119 -6.16 5.55 -11.12
N THR A 120 -5.64 6.58 -11.78
CA THR A 120 -5.21 6.51 -13.19
C THR A 120 -4.08 5.50 -13.41
N VAL A 121 -3.13 5.36 -12.48
CA VAL A 121 -2.13 4.28 -12.55
C VAL A 121 -2.81 2.90 -12.58
N GLN A 122 -3.90 2.72 -11.83
CA GLN A 122 -4.66 1.48 -11.86
C GLN A 122 -5.41 1.27 -13.19
N ASP A 123 -5.96 2.34 -13.78
CA ASP A 123 -6.52 2.27 -15.14
C ASP A 123 -5.46 1.78 -16.14
N ASN A 124 -4.24 2.32 -16.04
CA ASN A 124 -3.13 1.95 -16.91
C ASN A 124 -2.71 0.48 -16.70
N LYS A 125 -2.70 0.00 -15.45
CA LYS A 125 -2.51 -1.43 -15.17
C LYS A 125 -3.54 -2.28 -15.93
N LEU A 126 -4.83 -1.93 -15.86
CA LEU A 126 -5.88 -2.70 -16.56
C LEU A 126 -5.75 -2.63 -18.09
N ARG A 127 -5.32 -1.48 -18.62
CA ARG A 127 -5.10 -1.28 -20.06
C ARG A 127 -3.91 -2.08 -20.57
N HIS A 128 -2.76 -1.94 -19.93
CA HIS A 128 -1.48 -2.38 -20.47
C HIS A 128 -1.04 -3.77 -20.00
N GLN A 129 -1.46 -4.21 -18.81
CA GLN A 129 -1.05 -5.52 -18.31
C GLN A 129 -1.80 -6.63 -19.09
N PRO A 130 -1.12 -7.56 -19.79
CA PRO A 130 -1.79 -8.53 -20.67
C PRO A 130 -2.74 -9.48 -19.94
N ASN A 131 -2.42 -9.83 -18.70
CA ASN A 131 -3.18 -10.76 -17.86
C ASN A 131 -4.03 -10.06 -16.78
N ALA A 132 -4.37 -8.78 -16.96
CA ALA A 132 -5.12 -7.99 -15.98
C ALA A 132 -6.52 -8.56 -15.66
N MET A 133 -7.18 -9.15 -16.67
CA MET A 133 -8.57 -9.63 -16.57
C MET A 133 -8.64 -11.12 -16.84
N HIS A 134 -9.45 -11.83 -16.07
CA HIS A 134 -9.58 -13.27 -16.19
C HIS A 134 -10.63 -13.74 -17.18
N ASP A 135 -11.79 -13.10 -17.17
CA ASP A 135 -12.95 -13.35 -18.02
C ASP A 135 -13.82 -12.07 -18.09
N VAL A 136 -14.95 -12.14 -18.79
CA VAL A 136 -15.87 -11.00 -18.94
C VAL A 136 -16.44 -10.54 -17.59
N THR A 137 -16.70 -11.48 -16.68
CA THR A 137 -17.29 -11.17 -15.36
C THR A 137 -16.27 -10.46 -14.49
N ASP A 138 -15.02 -10.94 -14.48
CA ASP A 138 -13.90 -10.29 -13.79
C ASP A 138 -13.62 -8.89 -14.38
N CYS A 139 -13.66 -8.74 -15.71
CA CYS A 139 -13.56 -7.44 -16.36
C CYS A 139 -14.61 -6.47 -15.83
N ARG A 140 -15.88 -6.83 -15.90
CA ARG A 140 -17.00 -6.01 -15.42
C ARG A 140 -16.80 -5.59 -13.96
N LYS A 141 -16.47 -6.55 -13.09
CA LYS A 141 -16.23 -6.35 -11.66
C LYS A 141 -15.08 -5.39 -11.36
N GLN A 142 -13.93 -5.56 -12.00
CA GLN A 142 -12.77 -4.70 -11.79
C GLN A 142 -13.03 -3.26 -12.30
N LEU A 143 -13.67 -3.11 -13.46
CA LEU A 143 -13.98 -1.80 -14.03
C LEU A 143 -15.03 -1.04 -13.23
N ALA A 144 -16.07 -1.73 -12.75
CA ALA A 144 -17.06 -1.15 -11.87
C ALA A 144 -16.47 -0.72 -10.52
N ALA A 145 -15.66 -1.58 -9.89
CA ALA A 145 -14.98 -1.25 -8.63
C ALA A 145 -14.10 -0.01 -8.76
N LEU A 146 -13.30 0.10 -9.83
CA LEU A 146 -12.42 1.25 -10.06
C LEU A 146 -13.21 2.54 -10.35
N THR A 147 -14.31 2.42 -11.10
CA THR A 147 -15.23 3.54 -11.37
C THR A 147 -15.90 4.04 -10.09
N ALA A 148 -16.40 3.11 -9.28
CA ALA A 148 -17.00 3.43 -7.99
C ALA A 148 -15.99 4.04 -7.03
N LEU A 149 -14.77 3.51 -6.94
CA LEU A 149 -13.68 4.04 -6.11
C LEU A 149 -13.39 5.50 -6.43
N ARG A 150 -13.44 5.88 -7.72
CA ARG A 150 -13.32 7.27 -8.15
C ARG A 150 -14.52 8.12 -7.71
N ALA A 151 -15.74 7.61 -7.88
CA ALA A 151 -16.97 8.34 -7.54
C ALA A 151 -17.10 8.64 -6.03
N VAL A 152 -16.67 7.72 -5.17
CA VAL A 152 -16.82 7.85 -3.71
C VAL A 152 -15.68 8.60 -3.03
N MET A 153 -14.67 9.08 -3.77
CA MET A 153 -13.46 9.71 -3.25
C MET A 153 -13.73 10.81 -2.21
N HIS A 154 -14.67 11.70 -2.53
CA HIS A 154 -15.00 12.87 -1.72
C HIS A 154 -15.52 12.52 -0.32
N HIS A 155 -16.02 11.30 -0.09
CA HIS A 155 -16.42 10.85 1.25
C HIS A 155 -15.23 10.55 2.16
N PHE A 156 -14.05 10.29 1.61
CA PHE A 156 -12.87 9.85 2.38
C PHE A 156 -11.84 10.95 2.60
N ILE A 157 -11.97 12.07 1.90
CA ILE A 157 -11.12 13.25 2.05
C ILE A 157 -11.83 14.24 2.98
N LYS A 158 -11.10 14.81 3.93
CA LYS A 158 -11.62 15.89 4.78
C LYS A 158 -11.33 17.22 4.11
N SER A 159 -12.36 18.07 4.00
CA SER A 159 -12.25 19.43 3.46
C SER A 159 -11.16 20.23 4.17
N GLU A 160 -11.07 20.10 5.49
CA GLU A 160 -10.11 20.85 6.31
C GLU A 160 -8.66 20.37 6.12
N LEU A 161 -8.46 19.19 5.55
CA LEU A 161 -7.13 18.58 5.34
C LEU A 161 -6.77 18.41 3.86
N ARG A 162 -7.58 18.97 2.95
CA ARG A 162 -7.40 18.84 1.50
C ARG A 162 -6.01 19.30 1.06
N ASP A 163 -5.63 20.48 1.51
CA ASP A 163 -4.41 21.20 1.13
C ASP A 163 -3.24 20.93 2.11
N GLY A 164 -3.40 19.97 3.01
CA GLY A 164 -2.39 19.57 3.97
C GLY A 164 -2.90 19.48 5.42
N PRO A 165 -2.00 19.31 6.40
CA PRO A 165 -0.56 19.28 6.23
C PRO A 165 -0.05 18.04 5.49
N PHE A 166 1.04 18.20 4.73
CA PHE A 166 1.78 17.11 4.11
C PHE A 166 3.05 16.83 4.91
N PHE A 167 3.33 15.57 5.23
CA PHE A 167 4.50 15.20 6.02
C PHE A 167 5.34 14.15 5.32
N TYR A 168 6.65 14.20 5.53
CA TYR A 168 7.56 13.16 5.05
C TYR A 168 7.17 11.81 5.66
N THR A 169 6.94 10.82 4.82
CA THR A 169 6.40 9.52 5.23
C THR A 169 7.22 8.39 4.63
N LEU A 170 7.59 7.42 5.45
CA LEU A 170 8.17 6.15 5.01
C LEU A 170 7.02 5.25 4.51
N THR A 171 6.86 5.14 3.19
CA THR A 171 5.67 4.52 2.59
C THR A 171 5.72 3.00 2.52
N ASP A 172 6.93 2.42 2.57
CA ASP A 172 7.20 0.97 2.58
C ASP A 172 7.77 0.48 3.91
N LEU A 173 7.26 1.06 5.01
CA LEU A 173 7.67 0.64 6.35
C LEU A 173 6.97 -0.68 6.71
N HIS A 174 7.66 -1.81 6.53
CA HIS A 174 7.22 -3.14 6.95
C HIS A 174 8.15 -3.80 7.98
N ALA A 175 7.68 -4.84 8.65
CA ALA A 175 8.40 -5.52 9.72
C ALA A 175 9.86 -5.90 9.36
N SER A 176 10.13 -6.35 8.13
CA SER A 176 11.50 -6.72 7.73
C SER A 176 12.45 -5.54 7.46
N ASN A 177 11.94 -4.31 7.45
CA ASN A 177 12.73 -3.07 7.32
C ASN A 177 13.03 -2.40 8.68
N ILE A 178 12.53 -2.98 9.78
CA ILE A 178 12.69 -2.45 11.14
C ILE A 178 13.58 -3.39 11.93
N PHE A 179 14.64 -2.85 12.51
CA PHE A 179 15.53 -3.57 13.41
C PHE A 179 15.24 -3.18 14.85
N VAL A 180 15.17 -4.18 15.73
CA VAL A 180 14.88 -3.97 17.14
C VAL A 180 15.88 -4.67 18.06
N ASP A 181 16.01 -4.16 19.29
CA ASP A 181 16.72 -4.81 20.38
C ASP A 181 15.89 -5.94 21.04
N GLU A 182 16.45 -6.59 22.07
CA GLU A 182 15.77 -7.66 22.81
C GLU A 182 14.44 -7.26 23.48
N TYR A 183 14.20 -5.95 23.68
CA TYR A 183 12.99 -5.39 24.30
C TYR A 183 12.04 -4.75 23.27
N TRP A 184 12.30 -4.97 21.97
CA TRP A 184 11.57 -4.41 20.83
C TRP A 184 11.61 -2.89 20.73
N ASN A 185 12.65 -2.24 21.27
CA ASN A 185 12.91 -0.85 20.92
C ASN A 185 13.44 -0.79 19.49
N VAL A 186 12.93 0.14 18.69
CA VAL A 186 13.43 0.37 17.33
C VAL A 186 14.83 0.94 17.41
N VAL A 187 15.78 0.25 16.78
CA VAL A 187 17.20 0.63 16.73
C VAL A 187 17.51 1.29 15.39
N ASP A 188 17.10 0.65 14.30
CA ASP A 188 17.36 1.13 12.94
C ASP A 188 16.17 0.85 12.00
N ILE A 189 16.08 1.65 10.94
CA ILE A 189 15.17 1.43 9.81
C ILE A 189 15.98 1.51 8.52
N ILE A 190 15.78 0.52 7.65
CA ILE A 190 16.43 0.45 6.33
C ILE A 190 15.41 0.66 5.21
N ASP A 191 15.90 0.68 3.97
CA ASP A 191 15.08 0.68 2.76
C ASP A 191 14.11 1.88 2.67
N LEU A 192 14.71 3.08 2.65
CA LEU A 192 14.01 4.37 2.72
C LEU A 192 13.69 4.98 1.35
N GLU A 193 13.92 4.25 0.26
CA GLU A 193 13.93 4.79 -1.11
C GLU A 193 12.54 5.26 -1.61
N TRP A 194 11.47 4.73 -1.02
CA TRP A 194 10.08 5.08 -1.37
C TRP A 194 9.51 6.26 -0.56
N ALA A 195 10.32 6.88 0.29
CA ALA A 195 9.86 7.95 1.16
C ALA A 195 9.57 9.25 0.41
N HIS A 196 8.43 9.86 0.71
CA HIS A 196 8.02 11.14 0.11
C HIS A 196 7.01 11.85 1.02
N SER A 197 6.70 13.13 0.74
CA SER A 197 5.66 13.84 1.47
C SER A 197 4.27 13.28 1.12
N MET A 198 3.41 13.10 2.12
CA MET A 198 2.03 12.63 1.97
C MET A 198 1.05 13.40 2.88
N PRO A 199 -0.24 13.49 2.50
CA PRO A 199 -1.28 14.01 3.38
C PRO A 199 -1.37 13.24 4.68
N LEU A 200 -1.46 13.94 5.81
CA LEU A 200 -1.68 13.34 7.13
C LEU A 200 -2.86 12.34 7.12
N GLN A 201 -3.96 12.72 6.45
CA GLN A 201 -5.14 11.87 6.29
C GLN A 201 -4.86 10.57 5.51
N MET A 202 -3.88 10.56 4.60
CA MET A 202 -3.47 9.38 3.82
C MET A 202 -2.40 8.54 4.49
N GLN A 203 -1.80 8.99 5.60
CA GLN A 203 -0.81 8.18 6.31
C GLN A 203 -1.48 6.96 6.91
N ARG A 204 -0.80 5.81 6.86
CA ARG A 204 -1.41 4.51 7.15
C ARG A 204 -0.74 3.91 8.37
N PRO A 205 -1.47 3.63 9.47
CA PRO A 205 -0.93 2.79 10.52
C PRO A 205 -0.56 1.42 9.91
N PRO A 206 0.47 0.74 10.43
CA PRO A 206 0.97 -0.44 9.77
C PRO A 206 -0.03 -1.61 9.85
N PHE A 207 -0.55 -2.06 8.71
CA PHE A 207 -1.51 -3.19 8.67
C PHE A 207 -0.88 -4.52 9.11
N TRP A 208 0.44 -4.64 9.03
CA TRP A 208 1.19 -5.83 9.42
C TRP A 208 1.35 -5.99 10.94
N LEU A 209 0.79 -5.10 11.77
CA LEU A 209 0.82 -5.22 13.22
C LEU A 209 0.20 -6.53 13.76
N THR A 210 -0.64 -7.21 12.96
CA THR A 210 -1.21 -8.53 13.27
C THR A 210 -0.71 -9.62 12.31
N SER A 211 0.45 -9.41 11.66
CA SER A 211 1.03 -10.32 10.67
C SER A 211 0.10 -10.67 9.50
N LYS A 212 -0.84 -9.77 9.18
CA LYS A 212 -1.78 -9.87 8.06
C LYS A 212 -1.33 -8.99 6.91
N GLY A 213 -1.56 -9.44 5.68
CA GLY A 213 -1.60 -8.56 4.51
C GLY A 213 -2.83 -7.65 4.55
N VAL A 214 -2.76 -6.50 3.87
CA VAL A 214 -3.87 -5.53 3.81
C VAL A 214 -5.19 -6.14 3.29
N ASP A 215 -5.10 -7.18 2.47
CA ASP A 215 -6.22 -7.90 1.87
C ASP A 215 -6.51 -9.25 2.54
N GLU A 216 -5.97 -9.50 3.75
CA GLU A 216 -6.13 -10.74 4.53
C GLU A 216 -7.04 -10.58 5.77
N PHE A 217 -7.64 -9.41 5.93
CA PHE A 217 -8.71 -9.19 6.90
C PHE A 217 -10.02 -9.72 6.33
N ASP A 218 -10.19 -11.04 6.30
CA ASP A 218 -11.32 -11.71 5.63
C ASP A 218 -12.49 -12.08 6.55
N ASN A 219 -12.32 -11.93 7.86
CA ASN A 219 -13.34 -12.25 8.86
C ASN A 219 -13.36 -11.24 10.00
N ASP A 220 -14.43 -11.28 10.80
CA ASP A 220 -14.66 -10.34 11.90
C ASP A 220 -13.64 -10.51 13.03
N ALA A 221 -13.13 -11.73 13.25
CA ALA A 221 -12.12 -12.00 14.26
C ALA A 221 -10.79 -11.28 13.95
N ALA A 222 -10.29 -11.40 12.71
CA ALA A 222 -9.07 -10.74 12.28
C ALA A 222 -9.21 -9.21 12.24
N LEU A 223 -10.40 -8.71 11.88
CA LEU A 223 -10.69 -7.28 11.92
C LEU A 223 -10.74 -6.75 13.36
N SER A 224 -11.38 -7.49 14.27
CA SER A 224 -11.48 -7.15 15.70
C SER A 224 -10.12 -7.19 16.39
N GLU A 225 -9.30 -8.20 16.09
CA GLU A 225 -7.91 -8.30 16.54
C GLU A 225 -7.11 -7.06 16.10
N TYR A 226 -7.18 -6.72 14.81
CA TYR A 226 -6.49 -5.54 14.30
C TYR A 226 -7.02 -4.24 14.87
N ALA A 227 -8.34 -4.09 15.03
CA ALA A 227 -8.94 -2.92 15.66
C ALA A 227 -8.44 -2.73 17.11
N THR A 228 -8.33 -3.83 17.86
CA THR A 228 -7.80 -3.83 19.23
C THR A 228 -6.33 -3.39 19.25
N VAL A 229 -5.50 -4.01 18.42
CA VAL A 229 -4.07 -3.68 18.32
C VAL A 229 -3.86 -2.24 17.83
N LEU A 230 -4.70 -1.78 16.92
CA LEU A 230 -4.65 -0.43 16.39
C LEU A 230 -5.04 0.62 17.44
N ASP A 231 -6.04 0.33 18.29
CA ASP A 231 -6.40 1.22 19.39
C ASP A 231 -5.25 1.36 20.39
N GLU A 232 -4.58 0.27 20.76
CA GLU A 232 -3.38 0.32 21.59
C GLU A 232 -2.26 1.15 20.95
N TYR A 233 -2.04 1.00 19.64
CA TYR A 233 -1.08 1.80 18.90
C TYR A 233 -1.46 3.29 18.95
N PHE A 234 -2.73 3.64 18.74
CA PHE A 234 -3.20 5.02 18.84
C PHE A 234 -3.09 5.60 20.24
N GLN A 235 -3.35 4.82 21.30
CA GLN A 235 -3.14 5.27 22.69
C GLN A 235 -1.66 5.61 22.96
N MET A 236 -0.75 4.78 22.45
CA MET A 236 0.69 5.03 22.57
C MET A 236 1.12 6.25 21.74
N TYR A 237 0.57 6.40 20.53
CA TYR A 237 0.81 7.55 19.67
C TYR A 237 0.35 8.84 20.34
N GLU A 238 -0.86 8.86 20.89
CA GLU A 238 -1.43 10.01 21.60
C GLU A 238 -0.55 10.46 22.76
N THR A 239 -0.07 9.50 23.54
CA THR A 239 0.80 9.76 24.69
C THR A 239 2.09 10.46 24.25
N GLU A 240 2.73 9.96 23.20
CA GLU A 240 3.98 10.54 22.67
C GLU A 240 3.73 11.87 21.95
N GLU A 241 2.60 12.03 21.26
CA GLU A 241 2.19 13.27 20.59
C GLU A 241 1.93 14.38 21.61
N ARG A 242 1.15 14.10 22.66
CA ARG A 242 0.90 15.07 23.76
C ARG A 242 2.18 15.42 24.49
N ARG A 243 3.07 14.44 24.69
CA ARG A 243 4.37 14.67 25.35
C ARG A 243 5.26 15.62 24.54
N ARG A 244 5.35 15.44 23.22
CA ARG A 244 6.28 16.18 22.35
C ARG A 244 5.68 17.48 21.82
N ASN A 245 4.45 17.43 21.32
CA ASN A 245 3.80 18.52 20.57
C ASN A 245 2.70 19.23 21.37
N ARG A 246 2.33 18.76 22.58
CA ARG A 246 1.25 19.31 23.42
C ARG A 246 -0.12 19.32 22.73
N THR A 247 -0.32 18.42 21.78
CA THR A 247 -1.56 18.22 21.02
C THR A 247 -1.80 16.73 20.80
N ASP A 248 -2.99 16.37 20.36
CA ASP A 248 -3.44 15.03 19.93
C ASP A 248 -3.99 15.07 18.49
N PHE A 249 -3.70 16.14 17.74
CA PHE A 249 -4.26 16.40 16.42
C PHE A 249 -4.05 15.24 15.44
N GLN A 250 -2.83 14.72 15.30
CA GLN A 250 -2.54 13.64 14.35
C GLN A 250 -3.25 12.35 14.77
N THR A 251 -3.24 12.05 16.08
CA THR A 251 -3.97 10.89 16.61
C THR A 251 -5.47 11.00 16.35
N SER A 252 -6.06 12.19 16.53
CA SER A 252 -7.48 12.44 16.25
C SER A 252 -7.82 12.18 14.78
N VAL A 253 -6.95 12.60 13.85
CA VAL A 253 -7.09 12.34 12.42
C VAL A 253 -6.99 10.84 12.11
N TYR A 254 -6.09 10.12 12.77
CA TYR A 254 -5.96 8.67 12.59
C TYR A 254 -7.16 7.88 13.08
N ARG A 255 -7.72 8.24 14.24
CA ARG A 255 -8.95 7.62 14.78
C ARG A 255 -10.13 7.89 13.85
N ASP A 256 -10.32 9.15 13.44
CA ASP A 256 -11.38 9.54 12.50
C ASP A 256 -11.27 8.78 11.17
N LYS A 257 -10.08 8.71 10.58
CA LYS A 257 -9.78 7.92 9.37
C LYS A 257 -10.16 6.45 9.51
N TRP A 258 -9.91 5.84 10.68
CA TRP A 258 -10.31 4.46 10.97
C TRP A 258 -11.83 4.32 11.01
N HIS A 259 -12.52 5.16 11.76
CA HIS A 259 -13.98 5.12 11.90
C HIS A 259 -14.73 5.38 10.59
N ARG A 260 -14.25 6.31 9.75
CA ARG A 260 -14.84 6.61 8.43
C ARG A 260 -14.56 5.54 7.37
N GLY A 261 -13.72 4.55 7.66
CA GLY A 261 -13.26 3.57 6.67
C GLY A 261 -12.26 4.14 5.65
N SER A 262 -11.78 5.36 5.85
CA SER A 262 -10.80 6.03 4.96
C SER A 262 -9.47 5.27 4.91
N PHE A 263 -9.12 4.54 5.97
CA PHE A 263 -7.99 3.60 5.98
C PHE A 263 -8.05 2.63 4.79
N TRP A 264 -9.20 2.00 4.55
CA TRP A 264 -9.39 1.04 3.46
C TRP A 264 -9.38 1.73 2.11
N TYR A 265 -9.98 2.91 2.01
CA TYR A 265 -10.00 3.71 0.80
C TYR A 265 -8.60 4.08 0.31
N PHE A 266 -7.76 4.65 1.17
CA PHE A 266 -6.41 5.06 0.77
C PHE A 266 -5.52 3.87 0.43
N HIS A 267 -5.68 2.72 1.11
CA HIS A 267 -5.00 1.49 0.68
C HIS A 267 -5.50 0.97 -0.67
N ALA A 268 -6.81 1.01 -0.93
CA ALA A 268 -7.37 0.60 -2.22
C ALA A 268 -6.91 1.52 -3.36
N ALA A 269 -6.78 2.83 -3.13
CA ALA A 269 -6.28 3.78 -4.11
C ALA A 269 -4.78 3.60 -4.40
N ALA A 270 -3.97 3.30 -3.38
CA ALA A 270 -2.51 3.23 -3.52
C ALA A 270 -1.96 1.83 -3.89
N ILE A 271 -2.71 0.74 -3.64
CA ILE A 271 -2.23 -0.63 -3.80
C ILE A 271 -3.08 -1.37 -4.85
N PRO A 272 -2.62 -1.44 -6.13
CA PRO A 272 -3.40 -2.05 -7.21
C PRO A 272 -3.77 -3.52 -6.98
N ALA A 273 -2.94 -4.26 -6.25
CA ALA A 273 -3.20 -5.67 -5.92
C ALA A 273 -4.33 -5.85 -4.89
N ALA A 274 -4.57 -4.84 -4.04
CA ALA A 274 -5.57 -4.90 -2.97
C ALA A 274 -6.87 -4.17 -3.34
N MET A 275 -6.84 -3.26 -4.33
CA MET A 275 -7.95 -2.38 -4.69
C MET A 275 -9.30 -3.11 -4.78
N TYR A 276 -9.38 -4.12 -5.64
CA TYR A 276 -10.65 -4.82 -5.88
C TYR A 276 -11.19 -5.50 -4.62
N GLY A 277 -10.33 -6.18 -3.86
CA GLY A 277 -10.71 -6.86 -2.63
C GLY A 277 -11.17 -5.88 -1.55
N LEU A 278 -10.41 -4.80 -1.35
CA LEU A 278 -10.74 -3.76 -0.37
C LEU A 278 -12.02 -3.01 -0.74
N PHE A 279 -12.21 -2.69 -2.03
CA PHE A 279 -13.41 -2.00 -2.47
C PHE A 279 -14.67 -2.82 -2.12
N ASN A 280 -14.74 -4.07 -2.57
CA ASN A 280 -15.93 -4.90 -2.37
C ASN A 280 -16.15 -5.28 -0.90
N LYS A 281 -15.08 -5.57 -0.15
CA LYS A 281 -15.21 -6.07 1.24
C LYS A 281 -15.34 -4.95 2.28
N ARG A 282 -14.79 -3.76 2.01
CA ARG A 282 -14.58 -2.72 3.04
C ARG A 282 -15.14 -1.35 2.67
N ILE A 283 -15.19 -0.98 1.39
CA ILE A 283 -15.62 0.36 0.96
C ILE A 283 -17.08 0.34 0.54
N GLN A 284 -17.45 -0.54 -0.39
CA GLN A 284 -18.82 -0.66 -0.91
C GLN A 284 -19.87 -0.90 0.19
N PRO A 285 -19.64 -1.75 1.21
CA PRO A 285 -20.61 -1.97 2.29
C PRO A 285 -20.87 -0.76 3.18
N LEU A 286 -19.99 0.26 3.17
CA LEU A 286 -20.22 1.52 3.89
C LEU A 286 -21.38 2.32 3.31
N PHE A 287 -21.64 2.16 2.00
CA PHE A 287 -22.71 2.85 1.28
C PHE A 287 -23.97 1.98 1.22
N ASN A 288 -23.81 0.68 0.93
CA ASN A 288 -24.92 -0.26 0.93
C ASN A 288 -24.41 -1.70 1.13
N LYS A 289 -24.84 -2.35 2.23
CA LYS A 289 -24.42 -3.71 2.59
C LYS A 289 -24.89 -4.78 1.61
N GLU A 290 -26.03 -4.57 0.94
CA GLU A 290 -26.58 -5.54 -0.01
C GLU A 290 -25.86 -5.51 -1.36
N HIS A 291 -25.21 -4.38 -1.71
CA HIS A 291 -24.42 -4.29 -2.93
C HIS A 291 -23.20 -5.23 -2.93
N ALA A 292 -22.63 -5.54 -1.77
CA ALA A 292 -21.57 -6.54 -1.65
C ALA A 292 -22.03 -7.98 -1.98
N ARG A 293 -23.34 -8.23 -2.04
CA ARG A 293 -23.96 -9.53 -2.35
C ARG A 293 -24.62 -9.56 -3.72
N SER A 294 -24.54 -8.47 -4.48
CA SER A 294 -25.25 -8.28 -5.75
C SER A 294 -24.30 -7.82 -6.85
N THR A 295 -24.59 -8.17 -8.10
CA THR A 295 -23.85 -7.66 -9.26
C THR A 295 -24.43 -6.36 -9.81
N ALA A 296 -25.52 -5.83 -9.24
CA ALA A 296 -26.23 -4.68 -9.80
C ALA A 296 -25.33 -3.44 -9.97
N VAL A 297 -24.42 -3.21 -9.02
CA VAL A 297 -23.43 -2.13 -9.11
C VAL A 297 -22.43 -2.40 -10.24
N ASP A 298 -21.99 -3.65 -10.38
CA ASP A 298 -21.06 -4.06 -11.43
C ASP A 298 -21.69 -3.86 -12.82
N ASP A 299 -22.95 -4.28 -12.95
CA ASP A 299 -23.75 -4.23 -14.18
C ASP A 299 -23.97 -2.80 -14.69
N VAL A 300 -23.98 -1.81 -13.80
CA VAL A 300 -24.16 -0.39 -14.15
C VAL A 300 -22.82 0.32 -14.29
N LEU A 301 -21.97 0.26 -13.26
CA LEU A 301 -20.80 1.15 -13.17
C LEU A 301 -19.67 0.80 -14.13
N HIS A 302 -19.57 -0.45 -14.60
CA HIS A 302 -18.53 -0.80 -15.56
C HIS A 302 -18.63 0.01 -16.88
N TYR A 303 -19.84 0.38 -17.31
CA TYR A 303 -20.05 1.23 -18.49
C TYR A 303 -19.53 2.65 -18.32
N TYR A 304 -19.42 3.15 -17.08
CA TYR A 304 -18.92 4.48 -16.77
C TYR A 304 -17.40 4.53 -16.58
N TRP A 305 -16.69 3.39 -16.73
CA TRP A 305 -15.23 3.37 -16.69
C TRP A 305 -14.59 4.06 -17.90
N GLY A 306 -15.15 3.87 -19.09
CA GLY A 306 -14.61 4.44 -20.33
C GLY A 306 -15.38 3.99 -21.57
N GLN A 307 -15.16 4.72 -22.67
CA GLN A 307 -15.79 4.43 -23.96
C GLN A 307 -15.20 3.17 -24.62
N GLY A 308 -16.01 2.47 -25.43
CA GLY A 308 -15.56 1.30 -26.19
C GLY A 308 -15.30 0.05 -25.33
N LEU A 309 -16.16 -0.19 -24.33
CA LEU A 309 -15.94 -1.24 -23.34
C LEU A 309 -15.92 -2.66 -23.92
N ASP A 310 -16.78 -2.94 -24.90
CA ASP A 310 -16.87 -4.26 -25.52
C ASP A 310 -15.60 -4.59 -26.30
N SER A 311 -15.09 -3.61 -27.08
CA SER A 311 -13.83 -3.77 -27.83
C SER A 311 -12.63 -3.82 -26.88
N PHE A 312 -12.66 -3.09 -25.76
CA PHE A 312 -11.66 -3.21 -24.70
C PHE A 312 -11.66 -4.62 -24.10
N THR A 313 -12.82 -5.14 -23.69
CA THR A 313 -12.94 -6.46 -23.06
C THR A 313 -12.49 -7.56 -24.00
N ALA A 314 -12.93 -7.54 -25.25
CA ALA A 314 -12.52 -8.51 -26.27
C ALA A 314 -10.99 -8.51 -26.47
N ARG A 315 -10.37 -7.32 -26.56
CA ARG A 315 -8.91 -7.19 -26.65
C ARG A 315 -8.20 -7.74 -25.42
N LYS A 316 -8.63 -7.42 -24.20
CA LYS A 316 -7.99 -7.91 -22.97
C LYS A 316 -8.06 -9.44 -22.84
N LEU A 317 -9.15 -10.06 -23.28
CA LEU A 317 -9.26 -11.53 -23.30
C LEU A 317 -8.31 -12.16 -24.33
N ALA A 318 -8.13 -11.51 -25.49
CA ALA A 318 -7.14 -11.92 -26.48
C ALA A 318 -5.70 -11.76 -25.95
N ASP A 319 -5.37 -10.63 -25.31
CA ASP A 319 -4.08 -10.38 -24.67
C ASP A 319 -3.75 -11.49 -23.66
N LYS A 320 -4.70 -11.85 -22.77
CA LYS A 320 -4.50 -12.92 -21.79
C LYS A 320 -4.25 -14.26 -22.46
N LYS A 321 -5.00 -14.58 -23.52
CA LYS A 321 -4.80 -15.83 -24.28
C LYS A 321 -3.38 -15.90 -24.84
N GLN A 322 -2.90 -14.82 -25.46
CA GLN A 322 -1.55 -14.75 -26.01
C GLN A 322 -0.49 -14.80 -24.91
N TYR A 323 -0.69 -14.08 -23.81
CA TYR A 323 0.20 -14.11 -22.66
C TYR A 323 0.39 -15.53 -22.11
N LEU A 324 -0.69 -16.30 -21.96
CA LEU A 324 -0.62 -17.68 -21.47
C LEU A 324 0.14 -18.61 -22.44
N VAL A 325 0.07 -18.36 -23.74
CA VAL A 325 0.90 -19.07 -24.74
C VAL A 325 2.37 -18.74 -24.52
N ASN A 326 2.72 -17.45 -24.48
CA ASN A 326 4.11 -16.99 -24.32
C ASN A 326 4.74 -17.53 -23.01
N VAL A 327 4.00 -17.48 -21.89
CA VAL A 327 4.48 -18.00 -20.60
C VAL A 327 4.73 -19.50 -20.65
N ARG A 328 3.86 -20.27 -21.31
CA ARG A 328 4.05 -21.72 -21.47
C ARG A 328 5.26 -22.04 -22.33
N GLU A 329 5.50 -21.28 -23.39
CA GLU A 329 6.67 -21.43 -24.26
C GLU A 329 7.97 -21.12 -23.52
N GLN A 330 8.03 -19.99 -22.80
CA GLN A 330 9.17 -19.64 -21.96
C GLN A 330 9.44 -20.69 -20.88
N TYR A 331 8.40 -21.18 -20.21
CA TYR A 331 8.54 -22.24 -19.20
C TYR A 331 9.08 -23.55 -19.80
N ARG A 332 8.61 -23.93 -20.99
CA ARG A 332 9.13 -25.10 -21.73
C ARG A 332 10.59 -24.92 -22.12
N ALA A 333 10.99 -23.74 -22.61
CA ALA A 333 12.38 -23.44 -22.96
C ALA A 333 13.31 -23.57 -21.73
N LEU A 334 12.89 -23.02 -20.58
CA LEU A 334 13.64 -23.11 -19.32
C LEU A 334 13.71 -24.54 -18.76
N SER A 335 12.63 -25.31 -18.91
CA SER A 335 12.56 -26.71 -18.43
C SER A 335 13.28 -27.69 -19.35
N GLY A 336 13.34 -27.41 -20.66
CA GLY A 336 14.07 -28.20 -21.65
C GLY A 336 15.58 -28.06 -21.55
N GLY A 337 16.09 -26.93 -21.05
CA GLY A 337 17.51 -26.68 -20.81
C GLY A 337 18.12 -27.45 -19.62
N LYS A 338 17.30 -28.01 -18.72
CA LYS A 338 17.76 -28.75 -17.52
C LYS A 338 18.06 -30.24 -17.75
N LYS A 339 17.87 -30.79 -18.95
CA LYS A 339 18.13 -32.20 -19.27
C LYS A 339 19.49 -32.48 -19.96
N ARG A 340 20.41 -31.52 -19.96
CA ARG A 340 21.79 -31.71 -20.43
C ARG A 340 22.75 -31.26 -19.34
N GLY A 341 23.12 -32.20 -18.47
CA GLY A 341 24.07 -32.03 -17.38
C GLY A 341 24.35 -33.38 -16.77
#